data_AF-A0A099D0Y2-F1
#
_entry.id   AF-A0A099D0Y2-F1
#
_cell.length_a   1.000
_cell.length_b   1.000
_cell.length_c   1.000
_cell.angle_alpha   90.00
_cell.angle_beta   90.00
_cell.angle_gamma   90.00
#
_symmetry.space_group_name_H-M   'P 1'
#
loop_
_entity.id
_entity.type
_entity.pdbx_description
1 polymer ?
#
loop_
_entity_poly.entity_id
_entity_poly.type
_entity_poly.pdbx_seq_one_letter_code
_entity_poly.pdbx_strand_id
1 'polypeptide(L)'
;MAALCMAVGVLLASATARAQSLPDYHAGATQQAVPNPFLTTPSNGSLPPCPHICLLVPDGESADDAIAQFEQQNHCQVTADDTGASDDAKKCTVKWRESEDFLRVSEGALVTKGYVPVYTHDVKKNGKIIHKKGDVIGASGVTISTGVDLGQQSESGTRSLIDRYIKDKGNPDKVDVDALMKKLHPYFGKKKQDALDALNKQSLTVTNSEARLLEQAFGYDTQRRVASQFDKNNTQNMTFQKLPEEAQTVIIDFAYQYGLSDSKGTVRTTFWNDVYAGDWQKLATWLKSKPDPYKSRRKREGDRLQSGIDDGNLPKSGDPCASTTGGTGGGSGSTP
;
A
#
# COMPACT_ATOMS: atom_id res chain seq x y z
N MET A 1 -15.52 -21.65 9.20
CA MET A 1 -15.25 -20.20 9.13
C MET A 1 -14.36 -19.94 7.94
N ALA A 2 -14.93 -19.48 6.84
CA ALA A 2 -14.29 -18.94 5.68
C ALA A 2 -14.34 -17.41 5.81
N ALA A 3 -13.31 -16.85 6.44
CA ALA A 3 -12.91 -15.51 6.07
C ALA A 3 -12.36 -15.63 4.64
N LEU A 4 -12.92 -14.91 3.67
CA LEU A 4 -12.22 -14.70 2.40
C LEU A 4 -11.10 -13.68 2.62
N CYS A 5 -10.07 -14.13 3.33
CA CYS A 5 -8.72 -13.60 3.37
C CYS A 5 -7.82 -14.81 3.19
N MET A 6 -7.39 -15.12 1.96
CA MET A 6 -6.40 -16.16 1.74
C MET A 6 -5.01 -15.61 2.01
N ALA A 7 -4.46 -15.99 3.16
CA ALA A 7 -3.03 -16.20 3.33
C ALA A 7 -2.83 -17.36 4.32
N VAL A 8 -2.04 -18.35 3.92
CA VAL A 8 -0.82 -18.82 4.62
C VAL A 8 -0.33 -20.11 3.97
N GLY A 9 0.96 -20.12 3.64
CA GLY A 9 1.70 -21.34 3.42
C GLY A 9 3.17 -21.15 3.79
N VAL A 10 3.52 -21.35 5.06
CA VAL A 10 4.86 -21.82 5.45
C VAL A 10 4.73 -22.77 6.64
N LEU A 11 5.40 -23.93 6.49
CA LEU A 11 5.46 -25.05 7.40
C LEU A 11 5.93 -24.70 8.83
N LEU A 12 5.32 -25.41 9.79
CA LEU A 12 5.69 -25.51 11.20
C LEU A 12 7.01 -26.28 11.40
N ALA A 13 7.80 -25.80 12.37
CA ALA A 13 8.61 -26.65 13.24
C ALA A 13 8.18 -26.40 14.69
N SER A 14 8.04 -27.50 15.42
CA SER A 14 7.23 -27.68 16.63
C SER A 14 7.82 -27.07 17.91
N ALA A 15 6.96 -26.50 18.74
CA ALA A 15 7.16 -26.44 20.20
C ALA A 15 5.80 -26.41 20.92
N THR A 16 5.58 -27.39 21.78
CA THR A 16 4.39 -27.62 22.60
C THR A 16 4.30 -26.64 23.76
N ALA A 17 3.16 -25.98 23.92
CA ALA A 17 2.80 -25.31 25.17
C ALA A 17 1.28 -25.42 25.43
N ARG A 18 0.98 -25.74 26.68
CA ARG A 18 -0.31 -26.15 27.26
C ARG A 18 -1.44 -25.14 27.06
N ALA A 19 -2.62 -25.65 26.70
CA ALA A 19 -3.88 -24.93 26.75
C ALA A 19 -4.30 -24.61 28.19
N GLN A 20 -4.71 -23.35 28.42
CA GLN A 20 -5.52 -22.95 29.57
C GLN A 20 -6.91 -22.56 29.05
N SER A 21 -7.93 -23.15 29.67
CA SER A 21 -9.36 -23.01 29.37
C SER A 21 -9.87 -21.60 29.61
N LEU A 22 -10.66 -21.08 28.66
CA LEU A 22 -11.47 -19.88 28.83
C LEU A 22 -12.79 -20.23 29.54
N PRO A 23 -13.33 -19.37 30.41
CA PRO A 23 -14.61 -19.60 31.09
C PRO A 23 -15.82 -19.32 30.19
N ASP A 24 -16.84 -20.16 30.35
CA ASP A 24 -18.16 -20.10 29.72
C ASP A 24 -18.89 -18.78 30.05
N TYR A 25 -19.35 -18.07 29.02
CA TYR A 25 -20.32 -16.97 29.17
C TYR A 25 -21.73 -17.50 28.94
N HIS A 26 -22.50 -17.59 30.02
CA HIS A 26 -23.92 -17.90 30.01
C HIS A 26 -24.74 -16.80 29.33
N ALA A 27 -25.68 -17.25 28.50
CA ALA A 27 -26.78 -16.47 27.95
C ALA A 27 -27.75 -16.03 29.07
N GLY A 28 -28.16 -14.75 29.06
CA GLY A 28 -29.22 -14.27 29.95
C GLY A 28 -29.22 -12.76 30.17
N ALA A 29 -29.60 -11.98 29.16
CA ALA A 29 -30.09 -10.62 29.37
C ALA A 29 -31.01 -10.21 28.21
N THR A 30 -32.31 -10.10 28.48
CA THR A 30 -33.29 -9.44 27.63
C THR A 30 -32.91 -7.96 27.48
N GLN A 31 -32.40 -7.56 26.31
CA GLN A 31 -32.19 -6.14 25.99
C GLN A 31 -33.51 -5.54 25.49
N GLN A 32 -34.07 -4.62 26.27
CA GLN A 32 -35.06 -3.67 25.78
C GLN A 32 -34.38 -2.70 24.81
N ALA A 33 -35.01 -2.48 23.65
CA ALA A 33 -34.58 -1.51 22.66
C ALA A 33 -34.70 -0.08 23.22
N VAL A 34 -33.61 0.67 23.18
CA VAL A 34 -33.61 2.11 23.46
C VAL A 34 -33.77 2.83 22.11
N PRO A 35 -34.82 3.65 21.88
CA PRO A 35 -35.00 4.32 20.60
C PRO A 35 -33.92 5.40 20.40
N ASN A 36 -33.32 5.39 19.19
CA ASN A 36 -32.32 6.35 18.77
C ASN A 36 -32.98 7.72 18.46
N PRO A 37 -32.59 8.82 19.14
CA PRO A 37 -33.24 10.12 19.00
C PRO A 37 -32.95 10.88 17.69
N PHE A 38 -32.25 10.26 16.71
CA PHE A 38 -31.93 10.88 15.42
C PHE A 38 -32.83 10.47 14.25
N LEU A 39 -33.95 9.78 14.50
CA LEU A 39 -34.93 9.45 13.47
C LEU A 39 -35.86 10.64 13.16
N THR A 40 -35.47 11.47 12.21
CA THR A 40 -36.46 12.27 11.46
C THR A 40 -37.04 11.42 10.34
N THR A 41 -38.37 11.26 10.31
CA THR A 41 -39.10 10.55 9.25
C THR A 41 -38.96 11.24 7.89
N PRO A 42 -38.47 10.56 6.83
CA PRO A 42 -38.58 11.05 5.47
C PRO A 42 -39.99 10.76 4.92
N SER A 43 -40.64 11.78 4.37
CA SER A 43 -41.82 11.63 3.53
C SER A 43 -41.40 11.07 2.17
N ASN A 44 -41.64 9.78 1.92
CA ASN A 44 -41.82 9.12 0.62
C ASN A 44 -41.27 7.68 0.65
N GLY A 45 -41.92 6.76 1.38
CA GLY A 45 -41.91 5.30 1.14
C GLY A 45 -40.58 4.52 0.98
N SER A 46 -39.42 5.17 1.01
CA SER A 46 -38.09 4.62 0.79
C SER A 46 -37.34 4.66 2.11
N LEU A 47 -36.75 3.52 2.50
CA LEU A 47 -35.93 3.44 3.69
C LEU A 47 -34.67 4.32 3.53
N PRO A 48 -34.14 4.91 4.61
CA PRO A 48 -32.88 5.67 4.55
C PRO A 48 -31.70 4.77 4.17
N PRO A 49 -30.60 5.31 3.61
CA PRO A 49 -29.41 4.52 3.30
C PRO A 49 -28.78 3.97 4.58
N CYS A 50 -28.27 2.74 4.52
CA CYS A 50 -27.57 2.14 5.65
C CYS A 50 -26.23 2.85 5.93
N PRO A 51 -25.79 2.97 7.20
CA PRO A 51 -24.47 3.47 7.53
C PRO A 51 -23.38 2.55 6.94
N HIS A 52 -22.29 3.12 6.42
CA HIS A 52 -21.18 2.35 5.85
C HIS A 52 -20.57 1.41 6.90
N ILE A 53 -20.76 0.11 6.72
CA ILE A 53 -20.21 -0.93 7.57
C ILE A 53 -19.73 -2.10 6.69
N CYS A 54 -18.60 -2.71 7.06
CA CYS A 54 -18.20 -3.98 6.45
C CYS A 54 -19.09 -5.09 7.02
N LEU A 55 -19.95 -5.66 6.18
CA LEU A 55 -20.80 -6.79 6.57
C LEU A 55 -19.98 -8.09 6.52
N LEU A 56 -19.96 -8.84 7.63
CA LEU A 56 -19.38 -10.19 7.65
C LEU A 56 -20.45 -11.18 7.20
N VAL A 57 -20.19 -11.93 6.13
CA VAL A 57 -21.09 -12.97 5.62
C VAL A 57 -20.72 -14.32 6.28
N PRO A 58 -21.63 -14.94 7.04
CA PRO A 58 -21.41 -16.27 7.63
C PRO A 58 -21.20 -17.37 6.58
N ASP A 59 -20.47 -18.42 6.95
CA ASP A 59 -20.26 -19.59 6.08
C ASP A 59 -21.57 -20.26 5.66
N GLY A 60 -21.77 -20.38 4.35
CA GLY A 60 -22.95 -21.03 3.78
C GLY A 60 -24.11 -20.08 3.51
N GLU A 61 -23.97 -18.79 3.82
CA GLU A 61 -24.93 -17.74 3.49
C GLU A 61 -24.46 -16.97 2.24
N SER A 62 -25.40 -16.57 1.38
CA SER A 62 -25.08 -15.73 0.22
C SER A 62 -24.90 -14.28 0.66
N ALA A 63 -24.12 -13.50 -0.09
CA ALA A 63 -23.98 -12.06 0.18
C ALA A 63 -25.32 -11.33 0.10
N ASP A 64 -26.21 -11.76 -0.81
CA ASP A 64 -27.54 -11.18 -1.00
C ASP A 64 -28.44 -11.44 0.22
N ASP A 65 -28.40 -12.66 0.78
CA ASP A 65 -29.16 -12.99 1.99
C ASP A 65 -28.67 -12.21 3.21
N ALA A 66 -27.35 -12.06 3.36
CA ALA A 66 -26.75 -11.28 4.43
C ALA A 66 -27.10 -9.79 4.32
N ILE A 67 -27.11 -9.22 3.11
CA ILE A 67 -27.55 -7.85 2.85
C ILE A 67 -29.03 -7.68 3.19
N ALA A 68 -29.90 -8.59 2.73
CA ALA A 68 -31.33 -8.52 2.98
C ALA A 68 -31.65 -8.59 4.49
N GLN A 69 -30.95 -9.44 5.24
CA GLN A 69 -31.07 -9.50 6.70
C GLN A 69 -30.60 -8.20 7.36
N PHE A 70 -29.50 -7.63 6.90
CA PHE A 70 -28.97 -6.38 7.43
C PHE A 70 -29.91 -5.19 7.18
N GLU A 71 -30.45 -5.06 5.97
CA GLU A 71 -31.45 -4.05 5.61
C GLU A 71 -32.72 -4.17 6.47
N GLN A 72 -33.20 -5.40 6.64
CA GLN A 72 -34.37 -5.69 7.47
C GLN A 72 -34.14 -5.33 8.94
N GLN A 73 -32.98 -5.70 9.50
CA GLN A 73 -32.63 -5.43 10.90
C GLN A 73 -32.47 -3.94 11.20
N ASN A 74 -31.93 -3.18 10.25
CA ASN A 74 -31.55 -1.78 10.47
C ASN A 74 -32.56 -0.79 9.89
N HIS A 75 -33.66 -1.27 9.30
CA HIS A 75 -34.68 -0.44 8.64
C HIS A 75 -34.06 0.60 7.70
N CYS A 76 -33.10 0.14 6.91
CA CYS A 76 -32.35 0.94 5.95
C CYS A 76 -32.20 0.16 4.64
N GLN A 77 -31.78 0.83 3.57
CA GLN A 77 -31.46 0.21 2.30
C GLN A 77 -29.96 0.33 2.05
N VAL A 78 -29.30 -0.78 1.74
CA VAL A 78 -27.91 -0.77 1.26
C VAL A 78 -27.97 -0.23 -0.16
N THR A 79 -27.70 1.06 -0.30
CA THR A 79 -27.46 1.64 -1.62
C THR A 79 -26.07 1.20 -2.04
N ALA A 80 -25.98 0.27 -2.99
CA ALA A 80 -24.77 0.18 -3.80
C ALA A 80 -24.53 1.59 -4.34
N ASP A 81 -23.33 2.15 -4.18
CA ASP A 81 -23.01 3.45 -4.75
C ASP A 81 -23.51 3.48 -6.21
N ASP A 82 -24.55 4.29 -6.44
CA ASP A 82 -25.19 4.47 -7.72
C ASP A 82 -24.15 5.00 -8.71
N THR A 83 -23.56 4.08 -9.47
CA THR A 83 -23.19 4.37 -10.84
C THR A 83 -23.52 3.13 -11.66
N GLY A 84 -24.52 3.24 -12.53
CA GLY A 84 -24.80 2.31 -13.63
C GLY A 84 -23.67 2.29 -14.69
N ALA A 85 -22.43 2.31 -14.23
CA ALA A 85 -21.22 2.10 -14.98
C ALA A 85 -21.05 0.59 -15.18
N SER A 86 -20.73 0.17 -16.41
CA SER A 86 -20.23 -1.19 -16.66
C SER A 86 -19.06 -1.51 -15.73
N ASP A 87 -18.77 -2.80 -15.51
CA ASP A 87 -17.61 -3.21 -14.70
C ASP A 87 -16.30 -2.56 -15.19
N ASP A 88 -16.21 -2.25 -16.48
CA ASP A 88 -15.11 -1.49 -17.09
C ASP A 88 -15.06 -0.02 -16.63
N ALA A 89 -16.22 0.64 -16.47
CA ALA A 89 -16.28 2.01 -15.97
C ALA A 89 -16.05 2.10 -14.45
N LYS A 90 -16.25 1.00 -13.69
CA LYS A 90 -15.85 0.89 -12.27
C LYS A 90 -14.34 0.68 -12.09
N LYS A 91 -13.67 -0.01 -13.03
CA LYS A 91 -12.20 -0.21 -13.02
C LYS A 91 -11.42 1.10 -13.14
N CYS A 92 -11.98 2.09 -13.83
CA CYS A 92 -11.25 3.28 -14.28
C CYS A 92 -11.59 4.59 -13.57
N THR A 93 -12.16 4.51 -12.37
CA THR A 93 -12.40 5.69 -11.52
C THR A 93 -11.09 6.23 -10.95
N VAL A 94 -10.97 7.55 -10.83
CA VAL A 94 -9.83 8.22 -10.18
C VAL A 94 -9.83 7.91 -8.67
N LYS A 95 -9.04 6.91 -8.24
CA LYS A 95 -8.92 6.52 -6.83
C LYS A 95 -7.54 5.92 -6.52
N TRP A 96 -7.06 6.14 -5.30
CA TRP A 96 -5.94 5.37 -4.74
C TRP A 96 -6.40 3.93 -4.46
N ARG A 97 -5.67 2.96 -5.02
CA ARG A 97 -6.03 1.53 -4.98
C ARG A 97 -4.84 0.65 -4.62
N GLU A 98 -3.73 1.22 -4.17
CA GLU A 98 -2.54 0.45 -3.80
C GLU A 98 -2.78 -0.53 -2.64
N SER A 99 -2.13 -1.69 -2.69
CA SER A 99 -2.21 -2.70 -1.65
C SER A 99 -1.19 -2.42 -0.54
N GLU A 100 -1.65 -1.93 0.62
CA GLU A 100 -0.78 -1.75 1.79
C GLU A 100 -0.10 -3.04 2.23
N ASP A 101 -0.84 -4.16 2.20
CA ASP A 101 -0.30 -5.45 2.63
C ASP A 101 0.82 -5.92 1.71
N PHE A 102 0.71 -5.69 0.40
CA PHE A 102 1.81 -5.96 -0.54
C PHE A 102 3.04 -5.12 -0.21
N LEU A 103 2.86 -3.82 0.02
CA LEU A 103 3.95 -2.88 0.31
C LEU A 103 4.65 -3.24 1.62
N ARG A 104 3.90 -3.62 2.66
CA ARG A 104 4.46 -4.00 3.98
C ARG A 104 5.40 -5.20 3.93
N VAL A 105 5.23 -6.12 2.97
CA VAL A 105 6.17 -7.24 2.78
C VAL A 105 7.59 -6.74 2.46
N SER A 106 7.70 -5.59 1.80
CA SER A 106 8.97 -4.97 1.42
C SER A 106 9.49 -3.95 2.44
N GLU A 107 8.60 -3.11 2.98
CA GLU A 107 8.98 -1.99 3.86
C GLU A 107 9.27 -2.44 5.30
N GLY A 108 8.82 -3.64 5.68
CA GLY A 108 9.10 -4.22 6.98
C GLY A 108 8.15 -3.75 8.07
N ALA A 109 8.43 -4.14 9.31
CA ALA A 109 7.59 -3.84 10.45
C ALA A 109 7.69 -2.36 10.84
N LEU A 110 6.61 -1.83 11.42
CA LEU A 110 6.60 -0.53 12.07
C LEU A 110 7.52 -0.58 13.30
N VAL A 111 8.75 -0.04 13.19
CA VAL A 111 9.69 -0.02 14.32
C VAL A 111 9.61 1.30 15.10
N THR A 112 9.59 1.18 16.43
CA THR A 112 9.54 2.32 17.36
C THR A 112 10.88 2.67 17.98
N LYS A 113 11.89 1.81 17.79
CA LYS A 113 13.27 2.04 18.26
C LYS A 113 14.15 2.32 17.05
N GLY A 114 14.89 3.41 17.10
CA GLY A 114 15.84 3.76 16.05
C GLY A 114 16.96 2.74 15.98
N TYR A 115 17.39 2.41 14.77
CA TYR A 115 18.51 1.51 14.50
C TYR A 115 19.31 2.02 13.32
N VAL A 116 20.54 1.51 13.12
CA VAL A 116 21.30 1.76 11.88
C VAL A 116 21.43 0.43 11.15
N PRO A 117 21.00 0.32 9.87
CA PRO A 117 21.18 -0.89 9.08
C PRO A 117 22.66 -1.28 8.96
N VAL A 118 23.02 -2.47 9.44
CA VAL A 118 24.38 -3.02 9.41
C VAL A 118 24.39 -4.43 8.83
N TYR A 119 25.52 -4.85 8.27
CA TYR A 119 25.70 -6.23 7.84
C TYR A 119 25.70 -7.18 9.06
N THR A 120 24.86 -8.22 9.01
CA THR A 120 24.74 -9.20 10.11
C THR A 120 25.79 -10.31 10.07
N HIS A 121 26.52 -10.39 8.96
CA HIS A 121 27.57 -11.37 8.67
C HIS A 121 28.61 -10.76 7.73
N ASP A 122 29.79 -11.36 7.64
CA ASP A 122 30.82 -10.95 6.69
C ASP A 122 30.35 -11.23 5.26
N VAL A 123 30.34 -10.19 4.42
CA VAL A 123 30.05 -10.32 3.00
C VAL A 123 31.36 -10.55 2.25
N LYS A 124 31.43 -11.65 1.51
CA LYS A 124 32.61 -12.03 0.72
C LYS A 124 32.34 -11.89 -0.77
N LYS A 125 33.36 -11.41 -1.51
CA LYS A 125 33.41 -11.43 -2.97
C LYS A 125 34.74 -12.05 -3.39
N ASN A 126 34.68 -13.10 -4.20
CA ASN A 126 35.84 -13.88 -4.65
C ASN A 126 36.72 -14.35 -3.48
N GLY A 127 36.11 -14.86 -2.41
CA GLY A 127 36.80 -15.33 -1.21
C GLY A 127 37.29 -14.24 -0.25
N LYS A 128 37.30 -12.96 -0.65
CA LYS A 128 37.74 -11.82 0.19
C LYS A 128 36.55 -11.14 0.87
N ILE A 129 36.69 -10.83 2.17
CA ILE A 129 35.70 -10.02 2.89
C ILE A 129 35.71 -8.59 2.33
N ILE A 130 34.56 -8.14 1.84
CA ILE A 130 34.34 -6.78 1.33
C ILE A 130 33.52 -5.91 2.28
N HIS A 131 32.71 -6.54 3.14
CA HIS A 131 32.05 -5.89 4.28
C HIS A 131 32.12 -6.81 5.48
N LYS A 132 32.50 -6.28 6.62
CA LYS A 132 32.52 -7.01 7.89
C LYS A 132 31.15 -6.97 8.54
N LYS A 133 30.86 -7.97 9.36
CA LYS A 133 29.74 -7.91 10.30
C LYS A 133 29.84 -6.62 11.14
N GLY A 134 28.74 -5.87 11.21
CA GLY A 134 28.66 -4.58 11.90
C GLY A 134 28.96 -3.37 11.04
N ASP A 135 29.51 -3.53 9.83
CA ASP A 135 29.66 -2.42 8.89
C ASP A 135 28.29 -1.86 8.52
N VAL A 136 28.15 -0.53 8.51
CA VAL A 136 26.92 0.13 8.07
C VAL A 136 26.68 -0.15 6.59
N ILE A 137 25.45 -0.53 6.25
CA ILE A 137 25.07 -0.82 4.88
C ILE A 137 25.03 0.49 4.08
N GLY A 138 25.80 0.55 3.00
CA GLY A 138 25.78 1.68 2.05
C GLY A 138 26.05 3.04 2.70
N ALA A 139 25.07 3.93 2.62
CA ALA A 139 25.12 5.28 3.19
C ALA A 139 23.99 5.52 4.20
N SER A 140 23.54 4.45 4.86
CA SER A 140 22.41 4.50 5.80
C SER A 140 22.68 5.40 7.00
N GLY A 141 21.63 6.08 7.47
CA GLY A 141 21.57 6.77 8.75
C GLY A 141 20.78 6.00 9.81
N VAL A 142 20.29 6.72 10.83
CA VAL A 142 19.34 6.16 11.80
C VAL A 142 17.99 5.99 11.12
N THR A 143 17.47 4.77 11.17
CA THR A 143 16.22 4.33 10.56
C THR A 143 15.16 4.06 11.62
N ILE A 144 13.91 4.44 11.36
CA ILE A 144 12.75 4.20 12.24
C ILE A 144 11.45 4.02 11.44
N SER A 145 10.33 3.73 12.11
CA SER A 145 9.04 3.46 11.48
C SER A 145 9.16 2.29 10.47
N THR A 146 8.57 2.37 9.29
CA THR A 146 8.66 1.37 8.21
C THR A 146 9.83 1.66 7.27
N GLY A 147 11.00 2.03 7.81
CA GLY A 147 12.21 2.26 7.02
C GLY A 147 12.55 3.73 6.72
N VAL A 148 12.01 4.69 7.48
CA VAL A 148 12.38 6.11 7.34
C VAL A 148 13.83 6.34 7.78
N ASP A 149 14.74 6.48 6.83
CA ASP A 149 16.16 6.77 7.05
C ASP A 149 16.40 8.27 7.25
N LEU A 150 16.55 8.70 8.50
CA LEU A 150 16.79 10.09 8.89
C LEU A 150 18.10 10.65 8.34
N GLY A 151 19.07 9.80 8.01
CA GLY A 151 20.30 10.22 7.35
C GLY A 151 20.08 10.75 5.93
N GLN A 152 19.00 10.35 5.27
CA GLN A 152 18.60 10.87 3.95
C GLN A 152 17.57 11.99 4.04
N GLN A 153 17.17 12.39 5.25
CA GLN A 153 16.17 13.42 5.47
C GLN A 153 16.80 14.69 6.06
N SER A 154 16.07 15.80 5.89
CA SER A 154 16.29 17.02 6.65
C SER A 154 15.12 17.25 7.60
N GLU A 155 15.37 18.05 8.63
CA GLU A 155 14.34 18.45 9.59
C GLU A 155 13.20 19.21 8.90
N SER A 156 13.53 20.23 8.11
CA SER A 156 12.55 21.04 7.38
C SER A 156 11.76 20.22 6.36
N GLY A 157 12.42 19.29 5.68
CA GLY A 157 11.77 18.37 4.75
C GLY A 157 10.77 17.47 5.46
N THR A 158 11.22 16.78 6.51
CA THR A 158 10.37 15.88 7.30
C THR A 158 9.17 16.60 7.91
N ARG A 159 9.39 17.78 8.49
CA ARG A 159 8.30 18.63 9.00
C ARG A 159 7.29 19.00 7.90
N SER A 160 7.78 19.40 6.73
CA SER A 160 6.91 19.74 5.59
C SER A 160 6.07 18.57 5.11
N LEU A 161 6.60 17.35 5.16
CA LEU A 161 5.84 16.14 4.81
C LEU A 161 4.71 15.87 5.82
N ILE A 162 5.04 15.95 7.11
CA ILE A 162 4.08 15.76 8.21
C ILE A 162 2.98 16.82 8.15
N ASP A 163 3.35 18.10 8.05
CA ASP A 163 2.39 19.21 8.02
C ASP A 163 1.44 19.09 6.84
N ARG A 164 1.94 18.66 5.67
CA ARG A 164 1.10 18.42 4.49
C ARG A 164 0.15 17.24 4.70
N TYR A 165 0.63 16.14 5.26
CA TYR A 165 -0.21 14.99 5.58
C TYR A 165 -1.32 15.39 6.56
N ILE A 166 -0.98 16.09 7.65
CA ILE A 166 -1.96 16.54 8.65
C ILE A 166 -2.98 17.50 8.04
N LYS A 167 -2.54 18.41 7.16
CA LYS A 167 -3.46 19.32 6.45
C LYS A 167 -4.50 18.56 5.62
N ASP A 168 -4.08 17.53 4.91
CA ASP A 168 -4.93 16.84 3.93
C ASP A 168 -5.70 15.64 4.52
N LYS A 169 -5.17 15.02 5.58
CA LYS A 169 -5.67 13.76 6.17
C LYS A 169 -5.98 13.84 7.67
N GLY A 170 -5.57 14.91 8.33
CA GLY A 170 -5.74 15.10 9.77
C GLY A 170 -4.62 14.46 10.63
N ASN A 171 -4.72 14.68 11.94
CA ASN A 171 -3.83 14.10 12.95
C ASN A 171 -4.67 13.31 13.98
N PRO A 172 -5.19 12.14 13.60
CA PRO A 172 -6.20 11.42 14.41
C PRO A 172 -5.66 10.99 15.77
N ASP A 173 -4.39 10.57 15.83
CA ASP A 173 -3.71 10.17 17.07
C ASP A 173 -3.22 11.37 17.90
N LYS A 174 -3.48 12.61 17.45
CA LYS A 174 -3.11 13.88 18.12
C LYS A 174 -1.63 13.93 18.51
N VAL A 175 -0.76 13.45 17.62
CA VAL A 175 0.69 13.46 17.83
C VAL A 175 1.18 14.90 17.97
N ASP A 176 1.95 15.17 19.02
CA ASP A 176 2.69 16.42 19.18
C ASP A 176 3.88 16.43 18.20
N VAL A 177 3.72 17.14 17.08
CA VAL A 177 4.71 17.20 16.01
C VAL A 177 5.99 17.88 16.48
N ASP A 178 5.91 18.90 17.33
CA ASP A 178 7.11 19.60 17.82
C ASP A 178 7.93 18.70 18.74
N ALA A 179 7.26 17.96 19.63
CA ALA A 179 7.92 16.96 20.46
C ALA A 179 8.55 15.83 19.62
N LEU A 180 7.86 15.36 18.57
CA LEU A 180 8.41 14.37 17.64
C LEU A 180 9.63 14.92 16.91
N MET A 181 9.56 16.10 16.30
CA MET A 181 10.68 16.70 15.58
C MET A 181 11.89 16.91 16.48
N LYS A 182 11.69 17.32 17.74
CA LYS A 182 12.76 17.41 18.74
C LYS A 182 13.45 16.08 19.02
N LYS A 183 12.70 14.96 19.04
CA LYS A 183 13.28 13.60 19.16
C LYS A 183 14.13 13.24 17.94
N LEU A 184 13.70 13.61 16.73
CA LEU A 184 14.37 13.25 15.48
C LEU A 184 15.58 14.13 15.14
N HIS A 185 15.57 15.38 15.59
CA HIS A 185 16.58 16.40 15.29
C HIS A 185 18.04 15.92 15.35
N PRO A 186 18.49 15.17 16.39
CA PRO A 186 19.89 14.76 16.50
C PRO A 186 20.40 13.85 15.38
N TYR A 187 19.51 13.25 14.57
CA TYR A 187 19.87 12.20 13.62
C TYR A 187 19.80 12.64 12.15
N PHE A 188 19.17 13.77 11.85
CA PHE A 188 19.02 14.23 10.47
C PHE A 188 20.37 14.41 9.78
N GLY A 189 20.47 13.90 8.54
CA GLY A 189 21.67 14.02 7.70
C GLY A 189 22.87 13.19 8.16
N LYS A 190 22.83 12.55 9.34
CA LYS A 190 23.92 11.70 9.83
C LYS A 190 23.89 10.34 9.15
N LYS A 191 25.04 9.90 8.64
CA LYS A 191 25.18 8.66 7.88
C LYS A 191 26.36 7.85 8.39
N LYS A 192 26.35 6.54 8.13
CA LYS A 192 27.47 5.64 8.44
C LYS A 192 27.85 5.74 9.92
N GLN A 193 29.14 5.92 10.22
CA GLN A 193 29.63 5.96 11.60
C GLN A 193 29.00 7.08 12.42
N ASP A 194 28.77 8.27 11.84
CA ASP A 194 28.14 9.39 12.55
C ASP A 194 26.71 9.06 13.03
N ALA A 195 26.00 8.20 12.29
CA ALA A 195 24.67 7.74 12.68
C ALA A 195 24.74 6.75 13.84
N LEU A 196 25.70 5.82 13.83
CA LEU A 196 25.96 4.92 14.94
C LEU A 196 26.35 5.70 16.19
N ASP A 197 27.27 6.65 16.07
CA ASP A 197 27.76 7.45 17.19
C ASP A 197 26.64 8.30 17.79
N ALA A 198 25.78 8.88 16.95
CA ALA A 198 24.61 9.61 17.41
C ALA A 198 23.62 8.72 18.17
N LEU A 199 23.33 7.52 17.65
CA LEU A 199 22.40 6.57 18.28
C LEU A 199 22.97 5.96 19.57
N ASN A 200 24.27 5.76 19.64
CA ASN A 200 24.96 5.30 20.85
C ASN A 200 24.99 6.39 21.93
N LYS A 201 25.16 7.66 21.52
CA LYS A 201 25.14 8.80 22.44
C LYS A 201 23.73 9.07 22.98
N GLN A 202 22.72 8.91 22.13
CA GLN A 202 21.33 9.12 22.48
C GLN A 202 20.47 8.08 21.74
N SER A 203 19.78 7.23 22.49
CA SER A 203 18.85 6.29 21.88
C SER A 203 17.63 7.02 21.33
N LEU A 204 17.14 6.58 20.18
CA LEU A 204 15.88 7.06 19.61
C LEU A 204 14.77 6.08 19.93
N THR A 205 13.70 6.55 20.56
CA THR A 205 12.45 5.82 20.72
C THR A 205 11.28 6.76 20.47
N VAL A 206 10.32 6.29 19.69
CA VAL A 206 9.06 6.98 19.38
C VAL A 206 7.88 6.12 19.81
N THR A 207 6.70 6.71 19.97
CA THR A 207 5.47 5.94 20.20
C THR A 207 5.01 5.27 18.91
N ASN A 208 4.10 4.29 19.02
CA ASN A 208 3.47 3.70 17.82
C ASN A 208 2.73 4.75 16.99
N SER A 209 2.06 5.72 17.63
CA SER A 209 1.38 6.82 16.94
C SER A 209 2.34 7.75 16.20
N GLU A 210 3.48 8.08 16.81
CA GLU A 210 4.54 8.85 16.15
C GLU A 210 5.14 8.08 14.95
N ALA A 211 5.40 6.79 15.11
CA ALA A 211 5.89 5.94 14.02
C ALA A 211 4.89 5.85 12.87
N ARG A 212 3.59 5.67 13.15
CA ARG A 212 2.53 5.65 12.14
C ARG A 212 2.37 6.98 11.42
N LEU A 213 2.45 8.10 12.14
CA LEU A 213 2.42 9.42 11.50
C LEU A 213 3.56 9.58 10.49
N LEU A 214 4.76 9.09 10.81
CA LEU A 214 5.89 9.08 9.87
C LEU A 214 5.61 8.15 8.67
N GLU A 215 5.18 6.91 8.89
CA GLU A 215 4.82 5.97 7.82
C GLU A 215 3.82 6.61 6.85
N GLN A 216 2.73 7.15 7.39
CA GLN A 216 1.65 7.74 6.61
C GLN A 216 2.09 9.01 5.88
N ALA A 217 2.85 9.90 6.52
CA ALA A 217 3.30 11.14 5.89
C ALA A 217 4.29 10.89 4.75
N PHE A 218 5.25 9.99 4.95
CA PHE A 218 6.22 9.61 3.91
C PHE A 218 5.56 8.82 2.77
N GLY A 219 4.64 7.92 3.10
CA GLY A 219 3.86 7.20 2.10
C GLY A 219 3.00 8.13 1.25
N TYR A 220 2.29 9.06 1.89
CA TYR A 220 1.48 10.06 1.20
C TYR A 220 2.30 10.98 0.28
N ASP A 221 3.49 11.42 0.70
CA ASP A 221 4.38 12.18 -0.18
C ASP A 221 4.83 11.35 -1.39
N THR A 222 5.17 10.09 -1.16
CA THR A 222 5.62 9.17 -2.22
C THR A 222 4.52 8.95 -3.25
N GLN A 223 3.31 8.61 -2.80
CA GLN A 223 2.11 8.49 -3.64
C GLN A 223 1.92 9.72 -4.52
N ARG A 224 1.85 10.91 -3.92
CA ARG A 224 1.62 12.16 -4.68
C ARG A 224 2.69 12.43 -5.72
N ARG A 225 3.96 12.17 -5.40
CA ARG A 225 5.06 12.43 -6.32
C ARG A 225 5.15 11.37 -7.43
N VAL A 226 4.87 10.11 -7.12
CA VAL A 226 4.70 9.04 -8.12
C VAL A 226 3.58 9.41 -9.09
N ALA A 227 2.40 9.78 -8.59
CA ALA A 227 1.28 10.17 -9.45
C ALA A 227 1.65 11.38 -10.31
N SER A 228 2.22 12.43 -9.72
CA SER A 228 2.65 13.61 -10.49
C SER A 228 3.69 13.29 -11.57
N GLN A 229 4.61 12.36 -11.31
CA GLN A 229 5.61 11.93 -12.28
C GLN A 229 4.99 11.10 -13.40
N PHE A 230 4.12 10.15 -13.05
CA PHE A 230 3.40 9.34 -14.03
C PHE A 230 2.51 10.22 -14.93
N ASP A 231 1.66 11.06 -14.35
CA ASP A 231 0.72 11.93 -15.06
C ASP A 231 1.43 12.86 -16.05
N LYS A 232 2.66 13.29 -15.72
CA LYS A 232 3.46 14.16 -16.57
C LYS A 232 4.09 13.43 -17.76
N ASN A 233 4.51 12.18 -17.59
CA ASN A 233 5.44 11.53 -18.51
C ASN A 233 4.84 10.34 -19.28
N ASN A 234 3.70 9.80 -18.87
CA ASN A 234 3.09 8.65 -19.55
C ASN A 234 2.58 9.02 -20.95
N THR A 235 2.62 8.06 -21.87
CA THR A 235 2.10 8.20 -23.25
C THR A 235 0.69 7.64 -23.40
N GLN A 236 0.08 7.20 -22.30
CA GLN A 236 -1.25 6.57 -22.26
C GLN A 236 -2.38 7.62 -22.13
N ASN A 237 -2.04 8.91 -21.99
CA ASN A 237 -3.00 10.01 -21.78
C ASN A 237 -3.94 9.78 -20.58
N MET A 238 -3.43 9.14 -19.53
CA MET A 238 -4.19 8.82 -18.33
C MET A 238 -3.52 9.37 -17.07
N THR A 239 -4.27 9.39 -15.97
CA THR A 239 -3.74 9.70 -14.64
C THR A 239 -3.42 8.43 -13.87
N PHE A 240 -2.44 8.50 -12.98
CA PHE A 240 -1.97 7.39 -12.16
C PHE A 240 -3.11 6.73 -11.38
N GLN A 241 -4.02 7.53 -10.83
CA GLN A 241 -5.16 7.05 -10.04
C GLN A 241 -6.22 6.31 -10.87
N LYS A 242 -6.11 6.29 -12.20
CA LYS A 242 -6.93 5.43 -13.08
C LYS A 242 -6.29 4.08 -13.34
N LEU A 243 -5.00 3.91 -13.02
CA LEU A 243 -4.36 2.60 -13.10
C LEU A 243 -5.04 1.63 -12.13
N PRO A 244 -5.12 0.34 -12.45
CA PRO A 244 -5.62 -0.66 -11.53
C PRO A 244 -4.64 -0.86 -10.35
N GLU A 245 -5.14 -1.49 -9.28
CA GLU A 245 -4.40 -1.71 -8.04
C GLU A 245 -3.02 -2.33 -8.26
N GLU A 246 -2.91 -3.30 -9.17
CA GLU A 246 -1.69 -4.05 -9.46
C GLU A 246 -0.58 -3.12 -9.96
N ALA A 247 -0.92 -2.22 -10.88
CA ALA A 247 0.02 -1.24 -11.42
C ALA A 247 0.35 -0.14 -10.40
N GLN A 248 -0.65 0.40 -9.70
CA GLN A 248 -0.40 1.41 -8.67
C GLN A 248 0.55 0.88 -7.59
N THR A 249 0.29 -0.34 -7.10
CA THR A 249 1.08 -1.01 -6.07
C THR A 249 2.52 -1.23 -6.52
N VAL A 250 2.74 -1.74 -7.72
CA VAL A 250 4.09 -2.05 -8.22
C VAL A 250 4.92 -0.78 -8.46
N ILE A 251 4.31 0.27 -8.99
CA ILE A 251 5.00 1.54 -9.21
C ILE A 251 5.39 2.19 -7.87
N ILE A 252 4.50 2.15 -6.87
CA ILE A 252 4.79 2.65 -5.53
C ILE A 252 5.87 1.80 -4.83
N ASP A 253 5.79 0.47 -4.90
CA ASP A 253 6.82 -0.43 -4.33
C ASP A 253 8.20 -0.16 -4.94
N PHE A 254 8.27 0.00 -6.27
CA PHE A 254 9.51 0.38 -6.95
C PHE A 254 10.04 1.73 -6.44
N ALA A 255 9.17 2.72 -6.33
CA ALA A 255 9.53 4.07 -5.91
C ALA A 255 10.00 4.14 -4.46
N TYR A 256 9.46 3.33 -3.54
CA TYR A 256 10.00 3.23 -2.17
C TYR A 256 11.44 2.74 -2.17
N GLN A 257 11.76 1.74 -3.00
CA GLN A 257 13.12 1.21 -3.04
C GLN A 257 14.13 2.12 -3.75
N TYR A 258 13.74 2.65 -4.91
CA TYR A 258 14.67 3.32 -5.83
C TYR A 258 14.52 4.86 -5.84
N GLY A 259 13.49 5.39 -5.22
CA GLY A 259 13.06 6.77 -5.40
C GLY A 259 12.52 7.01 -6.81
N LEU A 260 12.37 8.28 -7.14
CA LEU A 260 11.66 8.75 -8.33
C LEU A 260 12.53 9.01 -9.56
N SER A 261 13.85 8.85 -9.46
CA SER A 261 14.71 9.12 -10.60
C SER A 261 14.53 8.06 -11.68
N ASP A 262 14.02 8.45 -12.84
CA ASP A 262 13.77 7.62 -14.03
C ASP A 262 14.97 7.52 -14.97
N SER A 263 16.02 8.31 -14.74
CA SER A 263 17.24 8.32 -15.57
C SER A 263 18.46 7.73 -14.87
N LYS A 264 18.38 7.41 -13.57
CA LYS A 264 19.54 6.95 -12.80
C LYS A 264 19.74 5.44 -12.89
N GLY A 265 20.53 5.05 -13.88
CA GLY A 265 20.97 3.67 -14.10
C GLY A 265 19.92 2.84 -14.83
N THR A 266 20.38 1.73 -15.42
CA THR A 266 19.59 0.93 -16.37
C THR A 266 18.29 0.38 -15.77
N VAL A 267 18.31 -0.08 -14.51
CA VAL A 267 17.12 -0.65 -13.84
C VAL A 267 15.99 0.39 -13.76
N ARG A 268 16.28 1.62 -13.34
CA ARG A 268 15.25 2.66 -13.20
C ARG A 268 14.76 3.15 -14.55
N THR A 269 15.69 3.32 -15.50
CA THR A 269 15.34 3.73 -16.85
C THR A 269 14.48 2.71 -17.56
N THR A 270 14.80 1.42 -17.48
CA THR A 270 13.94 0.37 -18.06
C THR A 270 12.57 0.33 -17.38
N PHE A 271 12.52 0.34 -16.05
CA PHE A 271 11.26 0.32 -15.31
C PHE A 271 10.33 1.47 -15.71
N TRP A 272 10.82 2.72 -15.62
CA TRP A 272 10.00 3.90 -15.91
C TRP A 272 9.63 4.01 -17.38
N ASN A 273 10.51 3.64 -18.31
CA ASN A 273 10.17 3.62 -19.74
C ASN A 273 8.99 2.68 -20.02
N ASP A 274 9.01 1.47 -19.47
CA ASP A 274 7.93 0.51 -19.67
C ASP A 274 6.63 0.97 -18.97
N VAL A 275 6.73 1.58 -17.77
CA VAL A 275 5.58 2.18 -17.06
C VAL A 275 4.95 3.31 -17.87
N TYR A 276 5.74 4.24 -18.40
CA TYR A 276 5.22 5.38 -19.15
C TYR A 276 4.59 4.95 -20.48
N ALA A 277 5.19 3.97 -21.16
CA ALA A 277 4.65 3.38 -22.38
C ALA A 277 3.40 2.51 -22.15
N GLY A 278 3.17 2.06 -20.91
CA GLY A 278 2.13 1.08 -20.59
C GLY A 278 2.47 -0.33 -21.09
N ASP A 279 3.75 -0.67 -21.20
CA ASP A 279 4.22 -1.98 -21.68
C ASP A 279 4.14 -3.04 -20.55
N TRP A 280 2.94 -3.27 -20.00
CA TRP A 280 2.73 -4.03 -18.77
C TRP A 280 3.25 -5.47 -18.83
N GLN A 281 3.03 -6.18 -19.94
CA GLN A 281 3.51 -7.57 -20.09
C GLN A 281 5.04 -7.65 -20.18
N LYS A 282 5.66 -6.67 -20.85
CA LYS A 282 7.11 -6.56 -20.96
C LYS A 282 7.71 -6.25 -19.60
N LEU A 283 7.13 -5.30 -18.86
CA LEU A 283 7.54 -4.93 -17.52
C LEU A 283 7.43 -6.12 -16.56
N ALA A 284 6.32 -6.84 -16.56
CA ALA A 284 6.11 -8.04 -15.74
C ALA A 284 7.19 -9.10 -16.01
N THR A 285 7.47 -9.37 -17.29
CA THR A 285 8.50 -10.33 -17.71
C THR A 285 9.90 -9.90 -17.28
N TRP A 286 10.23 -8.63 -17.49
CA TRP A 286 11.51 -8.06 -17.13
C TRP A 286 11.75 -8.10 -15.61
N LEU A 287 10.75 -7.73 -14.80
CA LEU A 287 10.82 -7.84 -13.33
C LEU A 287 11.03 -9.29 -12.87
N LYS A 288 10.28 -10.24 -13.45
CA LYS A 288 10.41 -11.69 -13.16
C LYS A 288 11.76 -12.27 -13.58
N SER A 289 12.45 -11.65 -14.53
CA SER A 289 13.83 -12.00 -14.91
C SER A 289 14.87 -11.66 -13.83
N LYS A 290 14.47 -10.93 -12.78
CA LYS A 290 15.30 -10.52 -11.63
C LYS A 290 16.48 -9.65 -12.08
N PRO A 291 16.20 -8.44 -12.61
CA PRO A 291 17.18 -7.59 -13.29
C PRO A 291 18.21 -6.95 -12.34
N ASP A 292 18.05 -7.13 -11.03
CA ASP A 292 18.87 -6.53 -9.99
C ASP A 292 19.11 -7.50 -8.81
N PRO A 293 19.91 -7.11 -7.81
CA PRO A 293 20.15 -7.94 -6.62
C PRO A 293 18.91 -8.19 -5.73
N TYR A 294 17.83 -7.42 -5.85
CA TYR A 294 16.59 -7.54 -5.06
C TYR A 294 15.60 -8.54 -5.67
N LYS A 295 16.14 -9.69 -6.09
CA LYS A 295 15.48 -10.71 -6.92
C LYS A 295 14.08 -11.10 -6.44
N SER A 296 13.90 -11.34 -5.14
CA SER A 296 12.61 -11.77 -4.59
C SER A 296 11.56 -10.66 -4.64
N ARG A 297 11.96 -9.40 -4.40
CA ARG A 297 11.07 -8.24 -4.50
C ARG A 297 10.64 -8.01 -5.95
N ARG A 298 11.61 -7.98 -6.88
CA ARG A 298 11.35 -7.86 -8.32
C ARG A 298 10.41 -8.95 -8.84
N LYS A 299 10.61 -10.20 -8.39
CA LYS A 299 9.70 -11.29 -8.77
C LYS A 299 8.26 -11.04 -8.28
N ARG A 300 8.06 -10.63 -7.02
CA ARG A 300 6.71 -10.36 -6.48
C ARG A 300 5.99 -9.25 -7.26
N GLU A 301 6.70 -8.17 -7.59
CA GLU A 301 6.11 -7.08 -8.38
C GLU A 301 5.73 -7.55 -9.79
N GLY A 302 6.63 -8.30 -10.45
CA GLY A 302 6.32 -8.84 -11.77
C GLY A 302 5.19 -9.89 -11.76
N ASP A 303 5.08 -10.70 -10.71
CA ASP A 303 3.94 -11.61 -10.51
C ASP A 303 2.64 -10.83 -10.27
N ARG A 304 2.69 -9.70 -9.54
CA ARG A 304 1.51 -8.84 -9.30
C ARG A 304 1.00 -8.22 -10.59
N LEU A 305 1.89 -7.71 -11.44
CA LEU A 305 1.51 -7.23 -12.78
C LEU A 305 0.95 -8.35 -13.65
N GLN A 306 1.55 -9.55 -13.60
CA GLN A 306 1.06 -10.69 -14.37
C GLN A 306 -0.36 -11.10 -13.94
N SER A 307 -0.65 -11.12 -12.64
CA SER A 307 -2.02 -11.36 -12.14
C SER A 307 -3.00 -10.36 -12.73
N GLY A 308 -2.68 -9.07 -12.68
CA GLY A 308 -3.54 -8.03 -13.28
C GLY A 308 -3.78 -8.24 -14.77
N ILE A 309 -2.80 -8.76 -15.51
CA ILE A 309 -2.94 -9.10 -16.94
C ILE A 309 -3.83 -10.34 -17.12
N ASP A 310 -3.58 -11.39 -16.35
CA ASP A 310 -4.32 -12.66 -16.44
C ASP A 310 -5.80 -12.49 -16.05
N ASP A 311 -6.07 -11.61 -15.08
CA ASP A 311 -7.41 -11.26 -14.58
C ASP A 311 -8.13 -10.22 -15.46
N GLY A 312 -7.47 -9.69 -16.50
CA GLY A 312 -8.05 -8.68 -17.41
C GLY A 312 -8.25 -7.30 -16.77
N ASN A 313 -7.48 -6.98 -15.72
CA ASN A 313 -7.41 -5.64 -15.12
C ASN A 313 -6.36 -4.77 -15.82
N LEU A 314 -5.32 -5.37 -16.40
CA LEU A 314 -4.29 -4.73 -17.20
C LEU A 314 -4.26 -5.32 -18.61
N PRO A 315 -4.16 -4.49 -19.67
CA PRO A 315 -3.86 -4.97 -20.99
C PRO A 315 -2.38 -5.40 -21.04
N LYS A 316 -1.99 -6.12 -22.09
CA LYS A 316 -0.56 -6.43 -22.30
C LYS A 316 0.27 -5.18 -22.60
N SER A 317 -0.33 -4.21 -23.30
CA SER A 317 0.24 -2.91 -23.63
C SER A 317 -0.86 -1.85 -23.74
N GLY A 318 -0.58 -0.62 -23.33
CA GLY A 318 -1.46 0.55 -23.47
C GLY A 318 -2.33 0.85 -22.24
N ASP A 319 -3.26 1.79 -22.43
CA ASP A 319 -4.17 2.29 -21.40
C ASP A 319 -5.18 1.20 -20.96
N PRO A 320 -5.18 0.77 -19.68
CA PRO A 320 -6.18 -0.18 -19.16
C PRO A 320 -7.61 0.36 -19.14
N CYS A 321 -7.79 1.66 -19.37
CA CYS A 321 -9.07 2.34 -19.39
C CYS A 321 -9.53 2.74 -20.78
N ALA A 322 -8.81 2.36 -21.84
CA ALA A 322 -9.27 2.56 -23.19
C ALA A 322 -10.54 1.73 -23.43
N SER A 323 -11.63 2.38 -23.82
CA SER A 323 -12.83 1.69 -24.29
C SER A 323 -12.46 0.79 -25.46
N THR A 324 -12.84 -0.48 -25.42
CA THR A 324 -12.75 -1.45 -26.53
C THR A 324 -13.72 -1.07 -27.66
N THR A 325 -13.58 0.11 -28.22
CA THR A 325 -14.25 0.51 -29.46
C THR A 325 -13.43 0.03 -30.65
N GLY A 326 -13.87 -1.05 -31.29
CA GLY A 326 -13.50 -1.35 -32.68
C GLY A 326 -13.15 -2.80 -32.97
N GLY A 327 -14.16 -3.68 -32.99
CA GLY A 327 -13.96 -5.10 -33.28
C GLY A 327 -15.09 -5.81 -34.03
N THR A 328 -15.99 -5.10 -34.73
CA THR A 328 -16.93 -5.72 -35.67
C THR A 328 -17.31 -4.73 -36.77
N GLY A 329 -16.80 -4.94 -37.98
CA GLY A 329 -17.12 -4.16 -39.16
C GLY A 329 -16.65 -4.87 -40.43
N GLY A 330 -17.06 -6.12 -40.59
CA GLY A 330 -16.92 -6.83 -41.86
C GLY A 330 -18.02 -6.41 -42.84
N GLY A 331 -17.62 -6.15 -44.09
CA GLY A 331 -18.41 -6.48 -45.27
C GLY A 331 -19.10 -5.34 -46.03
N SER A 332 -19.00 -5.46 -47.37
CA SER A 332 -19.66 -4.70 -48.45
C SER A 332 -19.00 -3.36 -48.78
N GLY A 333 -18.25 -3.18 -49.87
CA GLY A 333 -18.46 -3.69 -51.22
C GLY A 333 -18.61 -2.50 -52.17
N SER A 334 -17.96 -2.55 -53.34
CA SER A 334 -18.18 -1.78 -54.59
C SER A 334 -16.88 -1.17 -55.12
N THR A 335 -16.29 -1.84 -56.12
CA THR A 335 -15.36 -1.24 -57.08
C THR A 335 -16.19 -0.80 -58.30
N PRO A 336 -15.95 0.37 -58.91
CA PRO A 336 -16.42 0.66 -60.26
C PRO A 336 -15.70 -0.17 -61.32
#